data_AF-X0W8C5-F1
#
_entry.id   AF-X0W8C5-F1
#
_cell.length_a   1.000
_cell.length_b   1.000
_cell.length_c   1.000
_cell.angle_alpha   90.00
_cell.angle_beta   90.00
_cell.angle_gamma   90.00
#
_symmetry.space_group_name_H-M   'P 1'
#
loop_
_entity.id
_entity.type
_entity.pdbx_description
1 polymer ?
#
loop_
_entity_poly.entity_id
_entity_poly.type
_entity_poly.pdbx_seq_one_letter_code
_entity_poly.pdbx_strand_id
1 'polypeptide(L)'
;MSGKLINKVNAVAYHRNGISGAPFNVVLFTMKDDETKKMRNMIGILFGDGEETMPVCAVLDVDMVAAGNVRFAENSWRGDSYAPELAEAVRVVKAD
;
A
#
# COMPACT_ATOMS: atom_id res chain seq x y z
N MET A 1 5.36 5.03 20.03
CA MET A 1 5.47 5.99 18.92
C MET A 1 5.92 5.21 17.70
N SER A 2 4.99 4.79 16.85
CA SER A 2 5.36 4.16 15.58
C SER A 2 5.97 5.25 14.69
N GLY A 3 7.21 5.07 14.25
CA GLY A 3 7.80 5.92 13.22
C GLY A 3 7.01 5.82 11.92
N LYS A 4 7.16 6.83 11.06
CA LYS A 4 6.57 6.82 9.72
C LYS A 4 7.19 5.70 8.89
N LEU A 5 6.38 4.78 8.37
CA LEU A 5 6.82 3.64 7.56
C LEU A 5 6.95 4.02 6.08
N ILE A 6 6.10 4.91 5.58
CA ILE A 6 6.15 5.38 4.20
C ILE A 6 7.10 6.57 4.10
N ASN A 7 8.24 6.40 3.43
CA ASN A 7 9.18 7.50 3.21
C ASN A 7 8.68 8.48 2.18
N LYS A 8 8.13 7.99 1.05
CA LYS A 8 7.64 8.81 -0.05
C LYS A 8 6.47 8.14 -0.74
N VAL A 9 5.39 8.89 -0.98
CA VAL A 9 4.31 8.48 -1.88
C VAL A 9 4.70 8.88 -3.31
N ASN A 10 4.62 7.93 -4.23
CA ASN A 10 5.06 8.10 -5.62
C ASN A 10 3.86 8.31 -6.55
N ALA A 11 2.76 7.58 -6.34
CA ALA A 11 1.51 7.75 -7.08
C ALA A 11 0.33 7.18 -6.28
N VAL A 12 -0.86 7.69 -6.54
CA VAL A 12 -2.14 7.20 -6.02
C VAL A 12 -3.11 7.04 -7.18
N ALA A 13 -3.86 5.94 -7.21
CA ALA A 13 -4.86 5.67 -8.23
C ALA A 13 -6.09 4.97 -7.62
N TYR A 14 -7.26 5.23 -8.19
CA TYR A 14 -8.51 4.57 -7.83
C TYR A 14 -8.94 3.60 -8.94
N HIS A 15 -9.38 2.41 -8.55
CA HIS A 15 -9.75 1.34 -9.46
C HIS A 15 -11.03 0.62 -9.02
N ARG A 16 -11.59 -0.19 -9.93
CA ARG A 16 -12.72 -1.09 -9.69
C ARG A 16 -12.30 -2.50 -10.12
N ASN A 17 -12.49 -3.50 -9.26
CA ASN A 17 -11.94 -4.85 -9.46
C ASN A 17 -12.69 -5.73 -10.48
N GLY A 18 -13.67 -5.17 -11.20
CA GLY A 18 -14.51 -5.90 -12.16
C GLY A 18 -15.55 -6.83 -11.54
N ILE A 19 -15.52 -7.11 -10.23
CA ILE A 19 -16.52 -7.91 -9.53
C ILE A 19 -17.52 -6.97 -8.88
N SER A 20 -18.68 -6.78 -9.52
CA SER A 20 -19.69 -5.77 -9.13
C SER A 20 -19.12 -4.35 -9.04
N GLY A 21 -17.96 -4.12 -9.64
CA GLY A 21 -17.14 -2.94 -9.40
C GLY A 21 -16.87 -2.73 -7.91
N ALA A 22 -16.34 -3.70 -7.18
CA ALA A 22 -15.87 -3.38 -5.83
C ALA A 22 -14.69 -2.38 -5.93
N PRO A 23 -14.74 -1.26 -5.19
CA PRO A 23 -13.71 -0.23 -5.23
C PRO A 23 -12.42 -0.68 -4.54
N PHE A 24 -11.30 -0.14 -5.01
CA PHE A 24 -10.04 -0.19 -4.29
C PHE A 24 -9.14 0.97 -4.71
N ASN A 25 -8.29 1.42 -3.78
CA ASN A 25 -7.24 2.41 -4.05
C ASN A 25 -5.89 1.70 -4.12
N VAL A 26 -5.01 2.22 -4.97
CA VAL A 26 -3.63 1.76 -5.14
C VAL A 26 -2.69 2.90 -4.84
N VAL A 27 -1.70 2.65 -3.99
CA VAL A 27 -0.65 3.60 -3.64
C VAL A 27 0.69 2.98 -3.99
N LEU A 28 1.43 3.62 -4.90
CA LEU A 28 2.84 3.33 -5.11
C LEU A 28 3.65 4.20 -4.18
N PHE A 29 4.58 3.62 -3.43
CA PHE A 29 5.38 4.33 -2.46
C PHE A 29 6.76 3.71 -2.30
N THR A 30 7.68 4.46 -1.70
CA THR A 30 8.99 3.98 -1.30
C THR A 30 9.06 3.94 0.22
N MET A 31 9.61 2.84 0.75
CA MET A 31 9.92 2.69 2.17
C MET A 31 11.39 2.31 2.39
N LYS A 32 11.89 2.56 3.59
CA LYS A 32 13.15 2.05 4.08
C LYS A 32 12.87 0.85 4.97
N ASP A 33 13.36 -0.30 4.55
CA ASP A 33 13.31 -1.52 5.33
C ASP A 33 14.21 -1.36 6.57
N ASP A 34 13.61 -1.44 7.76
CA ASP A 34 14.34 -1.24 8.99
C ASP A 34 15.34 -2.35 9.31
N GLU A 35 15.13 -3.57 8.81
CA GLU A 35 16.04 -4.69 9.02
C GLU A 35 17.22 -4.61 8.05
N THR A 36 16.93 -4.43 6.76
CA THR A 36 17.96 -4.46 5.71
C THR A 36 18.57 -3.11 5.41
N LYS A 37 17.97 -2.02 5.90
CA LYS A 37 18.28 -0.61 5.60
C LYS A 37 18.16 -0.24 4.11
N LYS A 38 17.62 -1.12 3.28
CA LYS A 38 17.41 -0.89 1.84
C LYS A 38 16.16 -0.06 1.60
N MET A 39 16.20 0.75 0.56
CA MET A 39 15.00 1.36 0.01
C MET A 39 14.27 0.32 -0.85
N ARG A 40 12.95 0.23 -0.72
CA ARG A 40 12.10 -0.69 -1.46
C ARG A 40 10.97 0.05 -2.17
N ASN A 41 10.64 -0.41 -3.37
CA ASN A 41 9.46 0.03 -4.09
C ASN A 41 8.29 -0.83 -3.65
N MET A 42 7.25 -0.19 -3.14
CA MET A 42 6.11 -0.87 -2.55
C MET A 42 4.83 -0.46 -3.25
N ILE A 43 3.87 -1.39 -3.25
CA ILE A 43 2.49 -1.14 -3.64
C ILE A 43 1.57 -1.48 -2.47
N GLY A 44 0.75 -0.51 -2.09
CA GLY A 44 -0.35 -0.67 -1.14
C GLY A 44 -1.67 -0.72 -1.90
N ILE A 45 -2.48 -1.75 -1.65
CA ILE A 45 -3.81 -1.91 -2.23
C ILE A 45 -4.80 -1.84 -1.07
N LEU A 46 -5.61 -0.78 -1.02
CA LEU A 46 -6.66 -0.59 -0.01
C LEU A 46 -7.99 -1.03 -0.63
N PHE A 47 -8.58 -2.09 -0.09
CA PHE A 47 -9.87 -2.59 -0.52
C PHE A 47 -10.99 -1.76 0.12
N GLY A 48 -11.99 -1.40 -0.67
CA GLY A 48 -13.03 -0.49 -0.24
C GLY A 48 -12.93 0.88 -0.89
N ASP A 49 -13.76 1.81 -0.43
CA ASP A 49 -13.81 3.18 -0.97
C ASP A 49 -12.85 4.14 -0.27
N GLY A 50 -12.21 3.69 0.82
CA GLY A 50 -11.24 4.45 1.61
C GLY A 50 -11.88 5.26 2.74
N GLU A 51 -13.19 5.14 2.95
CA GLU A 51 -13.91 5.77 4.06
C GLU A 51 -13.99 4.87 5.29
N GLU A 52 -13.46 3.64 5.21
CA GLU A 52 -13.50 2.68 6.30
C GLU A 52 -12.62 3.11 7.49
N THR A 53 -13.12 2.89 8.71
CA THR A 53 -12.38 3.19 9.96
C THR A 53 -11.12 2.34 10.12
N MET A 54 -11.12 1.12 9.56
CA MET A 54 -9.97 0.24 9.43
C MET A 54 -9.92 -0.33 8.01
N PRO A 55 -9.19 0.30 7.08
CA PRO A 55 -9.12 -0.18 5.72
C PRO A 55 -8.35 -1.50 5.67
N VAL A 56 -8.94 -2.48 4.99
CA VAL A 56 -8.25 -3.74 4.69
C VAL A 56 -7.29 -3.46 3.54
N CYS A 57 -6.02 -3.83 3.71
CA CYS A 57 -5.04 -3.61 2.66
C CYS A 57 -4.05 -4.77 2.49
N ALA A 58 -3.52 -4.86 1.27
CA ALA A 58 -2.35 -5.65 0.95
C ALA A 58 -1.16 -4.72 0.68
N VAL A 59 0.01 -5.09 1.19
CA VAL A 59 1.25 -4.33 0.98
C VAL A 59 2.30 -5.27 0.43
N LEU A 60 2.80 -4.99 -0.76
CA LEU A 60 3.70 -5.86 -1.51
C LEU A 60 4.94 -5.10 -1.99
N ASP A 61 6.08 -5.79 -2.04
CA ASP A 61 7.30 -5.32 -2.71
C ASP A 61 7.16 -5.49 -4.23
N VAL A 62 7.22 -4.38 -4.96
CA VAL A 62 6.99 -4.32 -6.41
C VAL A 62 8.08 -5.07 -7.16
N ASP A 63 9.33 -4.94 -6.74
CA ASP A 63 10.47 -5.53 -7.43
C ASP A 63 10.43 -7.07 -7.27
N MET A 64 10.01 -7.57 -6.10
CA MET A 64 9.80 -9.00 -5.88
C MET A 64 8.63 -9.56 -6.69
N VAL A 65 7.51 -8.84 -6.75
CA VAL A 65 6.36 -9.24 -7.59
C VAL A 65 6.75 -9.26 -9.06
N ALA A 66 7.51 -8.26 -9.54
CA ALA A 66 8.01 -8.20 -10.91
C ALA A 66 8.96 -9.36 -11.24
N ALA A 67 9.72 -9.85 -10.26
CA ALA A 67 10.55 -11.05 -10.37
C ALA A 67 9.74 -12.36 -10.31
N GLY A 68 8.41 -12.30 -10.23
CA GLY A 68 7.51 -13.46 -10.14
C GLY A 68 7.38 -14.05 -8.74
N ASN A 69 7.92 -13.40 -7.71
CA ASN A 69 7.72 -13.85 -6.34
C ASN A 69 6.34 -13.42 -5.83
N VAL A 70 5.43 -14.38 -5.79
CA VAL A 70 4.06 -14.24 -5.24
C VAL A 70 3.87 -15.05 -3.96
N ARG A 71 4.97 -15.50 -3.32
CA ARG A 71 4.91 -16.39 -2.17
C ARG A 71 4.59 -15.61 -0.90
N PHE A 72 3.68 -16.17 -0.11
CA PHE A 72 3.30 -15.64 1.18
C PHE A 72 4.53 -15.48 2.10
N ALA A 73 4.57 -14.36 2.83
CA ALA A 73 5.62 -14.00 3.78
C ALA A 73 7.02 -13.76 3.16
N GLU A 74 7.14 -13.66 1.83
CA GLU A 74 8.39 -13.26 1.17
C GLU A 74 8.30 -11.87 0.55
N ASN A 75 7.18 -11.55 -0.10
CA ASN A 75 6.99 -10.29 -0.81
C ASN A 75 5.99 -9.35 -0.13
N SER A 76 5.45 -9.72 1.04
CA SER A 76 4.30 -9.06 1.66
C SER A 76 4.60 -8.57 3.07
N TRP A 77 4.07 -7.39 3.42
CA TRP A 77 4.16 -6.81 4.76
C TRP A 77 2.81 -6.82 5.46
N ARG A 78 2.85 -6.72 6.80
CA ARG A 78 1.66 -6.57 7.65
C ARG A 78 0.89 -5.30 7.30
N GLY A 79 -0.25 -5.44 6.63
CA GLY A 79 -1.05 -4.30 6.15
C GLY A 79 -1.54 -3.38 7.26
N ASP A 80 -1.85 -3.90 8.45
CA ASP A 80 -2.33 -3.10 9.59
C ASP A 80 -1.32 -2.05 10.06
N SER A 81 -0.02 -2.27 9.82
CA SER A 81 1.01 -1.28 10.12
C SER A 81 1.02 -0.10 9.13
N TYR A 82 0.63 -0.33 7.88
CA TYR A 82 0.65 0.68 6.81
C TYR A 82 -0.72 1.33 6.57
N ALA A 83 -1.80 0.67 6.97
CA ALA A 83 -3.17 1.10 6.73
C ALA A 83 -3.44 2.59 7.07
N PRO A 84 -2.98 3.14 8.22
CA PRO A 84 -3.18 4.56 8.53
C PRO A 84 -2.50 5.51 7.54
N GLU A 85 -1.24 5.25 7.18
CA GLU A 85 -0.48 6.11 6.27
C GLU A 85 -0.97 5.99 4.82
N LEU A 86 -1.43 4.80 4.42
CA LEU A 86 -2.02 4.57 3.10
C LEU A 86 -3.38 5.28 2.97
N ALA A 87 -4.23 5.22 4.00
CA ALA A 87 -5.51 5.92 4.02
C ALA A 87 -5.32 7.44 3.92
N GLU A 88 -4.33 7.97 4.63
CA GLU A 88 -3.99 9.39 4.56
C GLU A 88 -3.53 9.80 3.16
N ALA A 89 -2.66 9.00 2.53
CA ALA A 89 -2.21 9.27 1.16
C ALA A 89 -3.37 9.34 0.15
N VAL A 90 -4.37 8.47 0.30
CA VAL A 90 -5.58 8.48 -0.55
C VAL A 90 -6.42 9.73 -0.29
N ARG A 91 -6.60 10.14 0.97
CA ARG A 91 -7.41 11.32 1.33
C ARG A 91 -6.81 12.61 0.80
N VAL A 92 -5.49 12.80 0.92
CA VAL A 92 -4.81 14.00 0.43
C VAL A 92 -5.03 14.17 -1.07
N VAL A 93 -4.86 13.10 -1.86
CA VAL A 93 -5.05 13.16 -3.33
C VAL A 93 -6.51 13.35 -3.74
N LYS A 94 -7.49 12.89 -2.94
CA LYS A 94 -8.91 13.16 -3.21
C LYS A 94 -9.31 14.62 -2.95
N ALA A 95 -8.54 15.35 -2.16
CA ALA A 95 -8.82 16.74 -1.79
C ALA A 95 -8.21 17.76 -2.77
N ASP A 96 -7.28 17.32 -3.62
CA ASP A 96 -6.66 18.09 -4.72
C ASP A 96 -7.51 18.02 -6.01
#